data_AF-A0A0Q9SY82-F1
#
_entry.id   AF-A0A0Q9SY82-F1
#
_cell.length_a   1.000
_cell.length_b   1.000
_cell.length_c   1.000
_cell.angle_alpha   90.00
_cell.angle_beta   90.00
_cell.angle_gamma   90.00
#
_symmetry.space_group_name_H-M   'P 1'
#
loop_
_entity.id
_entity.type
_entity.pdbx_description
1 polymer ?
#
loop_
_entity_poly.entity_id
_entity_poly.type
_entity_poly.pdbx_seq_one_letter_code
_entity_poly.pdbx_strand_id
1 'polypeptide(L)' 'MVALTPEGGRNRALFWASCRMVENGQSRTNAVSYLMPAAQYAGLPDREIESTIDSAFRIASQLGPGSRLGPTQRNEVIQL' A
#
# COMPACT_ATOMS: atom_id res chain seq x y z
N MET A 1 2.76 5.65 20.61
CA MET A 1 2.97 7.04 20.15
C MET A 1 4.05 7.00 19.07
N VAL A 2 3.69 6.95 17.77
CA VAL A 2 4.68 6.94 16.68
C VAL A 2 4.24 7.93 15.59
N ALA A 3 4.64 9.19 15.74
CA ALA A 3 4.36 10.24 14.75
C ALA A 3 5.30 11.45 14.90
N LEU A 4 6.57 11.23 15.23
CA LEU A 4 7.52 12.33 15.50
C LEU A 4 8.69 12.41 14.52
N THR A 5 8.56 11.86 13.31
CA THR A 5 9.48 12.17 12.21
C THR A 5 8.74 12.79 11.02
N PRO A 6 9.25 13.89 10.44
CA PRO A 6 8.68 14.48 9.22
C PRO A 6 8.77 13.51 8.02
N GLU A 7 9.64 12.51 8.09
CA GLU A 7 9.73 11.37 7.17
C GLU A 7 8.47 10.47 7.27
N GLY A 8 7.99 10.20 8.49
CA GLY A 8 6.78 9.41 8.72
C GLY A 8 5.50 10.06 8.18
N GLY A 9 5.44 11.40 8.16
CA GLY A 9 4.30 12.14 7.59
C GLY A 9 4.17 11.98 6.07
N ARG A 10 5.30 12.01 5.35
CA ARG A 10 5.35 11.86 3.88
C ARG A 10 5.11 10.41 3.46
N ASN A 11 5.71 9.46 4.16
CA ASN A 11 5.46 8.03 3.95
C ASN A 11 3.99 7.67 4.23
N ARG A 12 3.39 8.24 5.28
CA ARG A 12 1.95 8.11 5.55
C ARG A 12 1.10 8.63 4.40
N ALA A 13 1.40 9.83 3.89
CA ALA A 13 0.64 10.44 2.81
C ALA A 13 0.76 9.62 1.51
N LEU A 14 1.97 9.16 1.18
CA LEU A 14 2.23 8.31 0.02
C LEU A 14 1.51 6.96 0.11
N PHE A 15 1.52 6.33 1.28
CA PHE A 15 0.80 5.08 1.54
C PHE A 15 -0.71 5.25 1.33
N TRP A 16 -1.30 6.30 1.91
CA TRP A 16 -2.72 6.62 1.75
C TRP A 16 -3.10 6.88 0.29
N ALA A 17 -2.30 7.67 -0.43
CA ALA A 17 -2.52 7.94 -1.85
C ALA A 17 -2.44 6.66 -2.69
N SER A 18 -1.47 5.80 -2.41
CA SER A 18 -1.30 4.51 -3.09
C SER A 18 -2.49 3.57 -2.84
N CYS A 19 -2.93 3.45 -1.59
CA CYS A 19 -4.11 2.67 -1.23
C CYS A 19 -5.36 3.16 -1.97
N ARG A 20 -5.56 4.50 -2.01
CA ARG A 20 -6.66 5.12 -2.74
C ARG A 20 -6.63 4.78 -4.24
N MET A 21 -5.45 4.74 -4.86
CA MET A 21 -5.32 4.37 -6.28
C MET A 21 -5.77 2.92 -6.53
N VAL A 22 -5.42 1.99 -5.64
CA VAL A 22 -5.91 0.60 -5.71
C VAL A 22 -7.42 0.53 -5.59
N GLU A 23 -8.02 1.28 -4.66
CA GLU A 23 -9.48 1.35 -4.52
C GLU A 23 -10.17 1.88 -5.78
N ASN A 24 -9.51 2.78 -6.51
CA ASN A 24 -9.98 3.31 -7.80
C ASN A 24 -9.68 2.36 -8.99
N GLY A 25 -9.19 1.15 -8.73
CA GLY A 25 -8.85 0.17 -9.76
C GLY A 25 -7.63 0.55 -10.61
N GLN A 26 -6.79 1.47 -10.13
CA GLN A 26 -5.58 1.88 -10.85
C GLN A 26 -4.49 0.83 -10.71
N SER A 27 -3.76 0.58 -11.78
CA SER A 27 -2.62 -0.33 -11.79
C SER A 27 -1.40 0.28 -11.08
N ARG A 28 -0.54 -0.58 -10.51
CA ARG A 28 0.68 -0.18 -9.81
C ARG A 28 1.58 0.72 -10.65
N THR A 29 1.78 0.36 -11.92
CA THR A 29 2.58 1.14 -12.87
C THR A 29 2.06 2.58 -13.01
N ASN A 30 0.74 2.74 -13.05
CA ASN A 30 0.13 4.06 -13.15
C ASN A 30 0.36 4.85 -11.86
N ALA A 31 0.14 4.21 -10.71
CA ALA A 31 0.38 4.85 -9.41
C ALA A 31 1.85 5.27 -9.22
N VAL A 32 2.82 4.45 -9.61
CA VAL A 32 4.24 4.83 -9.60
C VAL A 32 4.48 6.05 -10.48
N SER A 33 3.95 6.06 -11.71
CA SER A 33 4.13 7.20 -12.63
C SER A 33 3.57 8.53 -12.08
N TYR A 34 2.48 8.49 -11.31
CA TYR A 34 1.88 9.69 -10.72
C TYR A 34 2.49 10.09 -9.37
N LEU A 35 2.78 9.11 -8.50
CA LEU A 35 3.20 9.37 -7.12
C LEU A 35 4.72 9.54 -6.97
N MET A 36 5.51 8.93 -7.86
CA MET A 36 6.97 9.06 -7.84
C MET A 36 7.45 10.52 -7.91
N PRO A 37 7.04 11.36 -8.88
CA PRO A 37 7.49 12.75 -8.92
C PRO A 37 7.01 13.57 -7.71
N ALA A 38 5.80 13.32 -7.20
CA ALA A 38 5.27 14.01 -6.02
C ALA A 38 6.04 13.65 -4.75
N ALA A 39 6.43 12.38 -4.59
CA ALA A 39 7.19 11.91 -3.44
C ALA A 39 8.67 12.32 -3.52
N GLN A 40 9.26 12.35 -4.71
CA GLN A 40 10.60 12.93 -4.93
C GLN A 40 10.62 14.42 -4.55
N TYR A 41 9.60 15.20 -4.94
CA TYR A 41 9.47 16.59 -4.52
C TYR A 41 9.33 16.75 -3.00
N ALA A 42 8.73 15.76 -2.32
CA ALA A 42 8.66 15.73 -0.87
C ALA A 42 10.01 15.40 -0.20
N GLY A 43 11.04 15.04 -0.97
CA GLY A 43 12.39 14.71 -0.48
C GLY A 43 12.55 13.25 -0.06
N LEU A 44 11.67 12.35 -0.53
CA LEU A 44 11.84 10.91 -0.32
C LEU A 44 12.79 10.33 -1.38
N PRO A 45 13.67 9.38 -1.02
CA PRO A 45 14.51 8.70 -1.99
C PRO A 45 13.70 7.67 -2.80
N ASP A 46 14.01 7.52 -4.08
CA ASP A 46 13.26 6.70 -5.04
C ASP A 46 12.97 5.27 -4.54
N ARG A 47 13.98 4.62 -3.93
CA ARG A 47 13.84 3.27 -3.38
C ARG A 47 12.79 3.16 -2.28
N GLU A 48 12.70 4.17 -1.40
CA GLU A 48 11.70 4.21 -0.32
C GLU A 48 10.31 4.48 -0.89
N ILE A 49 10.24 5.33 -1.93
CA ILE A 49 8.99 5.62 -2.64
C ILE A 49 8.44 4.34 -3.26
N GLU A 50 9.25 3.64 -4.06
CA GLU A 50 8.85 2.39 -4.71
C GLU A 50 8.47 1.31 -3.70
N SER A 51 9.24 1.17 -2.61
CA SER A 51 8.96 0.18 -1.56
C SER A 51 7.66 0.50 -0.81
N THR A 52 7.35 1.78 -0.58
CA THR A 52 6.11 2.22 0.04
C THR A 52 4.92 1.95 -0.86
N ILE A 53 5.03 2.28 -2.15
CA ILE A 53 3.98 2.01 -3.15
C ILE A 53 3.78 0.50 -3.28
N ASP A 54 4.85 -0.31 -3.31
CA ASP A 54 4.75 -1.78 -3.32
C ASP A 54 3.95 -2.30 -2.13
N SER A 55 4.36 -1.91 -0.93
CA SER A 55 3.75 -2.35 0.32
C SER A 55 2.27 -1.93 0.39
N ALA A 56 1.95 -0.71 -0.02
CA ALA A 56 0.58 -0.21 -0.06
C ALA A 56 -0.28 -1.00 -1.06
N PHE A 57 0.22 -1.24 -2.27
CA PHE A 57 -0.49 -2.03 -3.28
C PHE A 57 -0.70 -3.47 -2.82
N ARG A 58 0.32 -4.08 -2.20
CA ARG A 58 0.23 -5.44 -1.65
C ARG A 58 -0.82 -5.53 -0.57
N ILE A 59 -0.86 -4.57 0.37
CA ILE A 59 -1.82 -4.55 1.47
C ILE A 59 -3.23 -4.24 0.95
N ALA A 60 -3.40 -3.22 0.13
CA ALA A 60 -4.70 -2.83 -0.41
C ALA A 60 -5.30 -3.88 -1.35
N SER A 61 -4.47 -4.59 -2.13
CA SER A 61 -4.93 -5.72 -2.95
C SER A 61 -5.39 -6.91 -2.10
N GLN A 62 -4.73 -7.19 -0.97
CA GLN A 62 -5.17 -8.20 0.00
C GLN A 62 -6.44 -7.79 0.75
N LEU A 63 -6.69 -6.48 0.88
CA LEU A 63 -7.88 -5.90 1.50
C LEU A 63 -9.00 -5.57 0.50
N GLY A 64 -8.83 -5.91 -0.79
CA GLY A 64 -9.79 -5.64 -1.86
C GLY A 64 -11.19 -6.19 -1.55
N PRO A 65 -12.24 -5.82 -2.31
CA PRO A 65 -13.66 -5.89 -1.90
C PRO A 65 -14.25 -7.25 -1.50
N GLY A 66 -13.46 -8.34 -1.53
CA GLY A 66 -13.77 -9.62 -0.87
C GLY A 66 -13.36 -9.71 0.61
N SER A 67 -12.64 -8.73 1.14
CA SER A 67 -12.12 -8.74 2.52
C SER A 67 -13.06 -8.04 3.51
N ARG A 68 -14.36 -8.29 3.40
CA ARG A 68 -15.24 -8.25 4.56
C ARG A 68 -15.29 -9.66 5.13
N LEU A 69 -14.45 -9.94 6.13
CA LEU A 69 -14.43 -11.20 6.89
C LEU A 69 -14.13 -12.45 6.06
N GLY A 70 -12.88 -12.90 6.13
CA GLY A 70 -12.54 -14.31 5.95
C GLY A 70 -11.66 -14.85 7.07
N PRO A 71 -12.09 -14.89 8.35
CA PRO A 71 -11.36 -15.64 9.36
C PRO A 71 -11.80 -17.12 9.30
N THR A 72 -11.40 -17.87 8.27
CA THR A 72 -11.12 -19.32 8.33
C THR A 72 -10.79 -19.87 6.94
N GLN A 73 -9.51 -19.85 6.59
CA GLN A 73 -8.94 -21.02 5.91
C GLN A 73 -8.11 -21.77 6.97
N ARG A 74 -8.79 -22.30 7.99
CA ARG A 74 -8.23 -23.41 8.75
C ARG A 74 -8.32 -24.62 7.82
N ASN A 75 -7.26 -24.80 7.06
CA ASN A 75 -6.97 -25.99 6.32
C ASN A 75 -6.81 -27.16 7.32
N GLU A 76 -7.90 -27.77 7.73
CA GLU A 76 -7.90 -29.12 8.31
C GLU A 76 -8.23 -30.11 7.20
N VAL A 77 -7.20 -30.34 6.40
CA VAL A 77 -6.92 -31.61 5.75
C VAL A 77 -6.83 -32.70 6.82
N ILE A 78 -7.94 -33.35 7.17
CA ILE A 78 -7.92 -34.77 7.52
C ILE A 78 -9.15 -35.41 6.89
N GLN A 79 -8.90 -36.03 5.73
CA GLN A 79 -9.64 -37.19 5.27
C GLN A 79 -9.49 -38.30 6.33
N LEU A 80 -10.62 -38.82 6.83
CA LEU A 80 -10.92 -40.25 7.10
C LEU A 80 -12.16 -40.38 7.97
#